data_AF-A0A537VUT8-F1
#
_entry.id   AF-A0A537VUT8-F1
#
_cell.length_a   1.000
_cell.length_b   1.000
_cell.length_c   1.000
_cell.angle_alpha   90.00
_cell.angle_beta   90.00
_cell.angle_gamma   90.00
#
_symmetry.space_group_name_H-M   'P 1'
#
loop_
_entity.id
_entity.type
_entity.pdbx_description
1 polymer ?
#
loop_
_entity_poly.entity_id
_entity_poly.type
_entity_poly.pdbx_seq_one_letter_code
_entity_poly.pdbx_strand_id
1 'polypeptide(L)'
;MTRAELTEKILDIKREKGWSWKHIHEKIGGTSPVLLVGALLGQMKLTKPQAANAADLFGLSKAEAALLNEVPMRGAGVPMPPTDPL
;
A
#
# COMPACT_ATOMS: atom_id res chain seq x y z
N MET A 1 -11.23 -10.11 1.33
CA MET A 1 -10.61 -8.87 0.83
C MET A 1 -9.49 -9.25 -0.10
N THR A 2 -9.52 -8.73 -1.31
CA THR A 2 -8.49 -8.85 -2.34
C THR A 2 -7.44 -7.76 -2.14
N ARG A 3 -6.27 -7.92 -2.78
CA ARG A 3 -5.22 -6.90 -2.70
C ARG A 3 -5.67 -5.54 -3.26
N ALA A 4 -6.52 -5.56 -4.30
CA ALA A 4 -7.08 -4.34 -4.89
C ALA A 4 -8.00 -3.60 -3.92
N GLU A 5 -8.92 -4.31 -3.24
CA GLU A 5 -9.77 -3.72 -2.22
C GLU A 5 -8.96 -3.13 -1.06
N LEU A 6 -7.85 -3.77 -0.69
CA LEU A 6 -6.95 -3.26 0.36
C LEU A 6 -6.26 -1.96 -0.05
N THR A 7 -5.83 -1.86 -1.30
CA THR A 7 -5.26 -0.63 -1.85
C THR A 7 -6.28 0.51 -1.80
N GLU A 8 -7.52 0.28 -2.25
CA GLU A 8 -8.59 1.29 -2.21
C GLU A 8 -8.86 1.76 -0.79
N LYS A 9 -8.98 0.83 0.18
CA LYS A 9 -9.16 1.18 1.60
C LYS A 9 -8.01 2.05 2.13
N ILE A 10 -6.76 1.73 1.78
CA ILE A 10 -5.60 2.54 2.18
C ILE A 10 -5.67 3.95 1.57
N LEU A 11 -6.09 4.06 0.30
CA LEU A 11 -6.27 5.35 -0.37
C LEU A 11 -7.38 6.18 0.27
N ASP A 12 -8.49 5.57 0.66
CA ASP A 12 -9.59 6.25 1.35
C ASP A 12 -9.15 6.77 2.72
N ILE A 13 -8.50 5.94 3.55
CA ILE A 13 -7.96 6.38 4.85
C ILE A 13 -6.97 7.54 4.67
N LYS A 14 -6.11 7.47 3.64
CA LYS A 14 -5.18 8.54 3.32
C LYS A 14 -5.90 9.84 2.95
N ARG A 15 -6.97 9.76 2.15
CA ARG A 15 -7.80 10.92 1.74
C ARG A 15 -8.55 11.52 2.92
N GLU A 16 -9.20 10.69 3.73
CA GLU A 16 -9.94 11.12 4.92
C GLU A 16 -9.05 11.83 5.94
N LYS A 17 -7.83 11.32 6.15
CA LYS A 17 -6.88 11.90 7.12
C LYS A 17 -5.99 12.99 6.53
N GLY A 18 -6.10 13.28 5.23
CA GLY A 18 -5.28 14.29 4.55
C GLY A 18 -3.78 13.99 4.58
N TRP A 19 -3.38 12.71 4.61
CA TRP A 19 -1.99 12.33 4.77
C TRP A 19 -1.18 12.45 3.47
N SER A 20 0.07 12.90 3.60
CA SER A 20 1.04 12.86 2.50
C SER A 20 1.75 11.50 2.44
N TRP A 21 2.22 11.10 1.25
CA TRP A 21 3.03 9.89 1.12
C TRP A 21 4.33 9.96 1.93
N LYS A 22 4.88 11.17 2.09
CA LYS A 22 6.04 11.42 2.95
C LYS A 22 5.74 11.08 4.41
N HIS A 23 4.59 11.53 4.93
CA HIS A 23 4.16 11.21 6.29
C HIS A 23 4.00 9.70 6.51
N ILE A 24 3.37 9.01 5.55
CA ILE A 24 3.17 7.56 5.61
C ILE A 24 4.51 6.83 5.60
N HIS A 25 5.43 7.25 4.74
CA HIS A 25 6.78 6.67 4.68
C HIS A 25 7.57 6.86 5.98
N GLU A 26 7.53 8.06 6.56
CA GLU A 26 8.19 8.36 7.85
C GLU A 26 7.64 7.50 8.99
N LYS A 27 6.34 7.19 8.98
CA LYS A 27 5.69 6.36 10.00
C LYS A 27 5.94 4.86 9.84
N ILE A 28 5.90 4.35 8.61
CA ILE A 28 6.13 2.92 8.36
C ILE A 28 7.61 2.57 8.42
N GLY A 29 8.46 3.48 7.94
CA GLY A 29 9.90 3.26 7.81
C GLY A 29 10.27 2.45 6.57
N GLY A 30 11.43 2.76 6.01
CA GLY A 30 11.93 2.10 4.81
C GLY A 30 13.06 2.90 4.16
N THR A 31 13.81 2.24 3.28
CA THR A 31 14.94 2.85 2.57
C THR A 31 14.49 3.65 1.35
N SER A 32 13.34 3.32 0.75
CA SER A 32 12.84 3.97 -0.46
C SER A 32 11.35 4.32 -0.37
N PRO A 33 10.97 5.61 -0.54
CA PRO A 33 9.58 6.02 -0.55
C PRO A 33 8.82 5.48 -1.75
N VAL A 34 9.47 5.30 -2.90
CA VAL A 34 8.82 4.78 -4.12
C VAL A 34 8.44 3.31 -3.96
N LEU A 35 9.32 2.49 -3.37
CA LEU A 35 9.03 1.07 -3.13
C LEU A 35 7.92 0.89 -2.09
N LEU A 36 7.92 1.73 -1.06
CA LEU A 36 6.90 1.68 -0.01
C LEU A 36 5.53 2.10 -0.54
N VAL A 37 5.46 3.20 -1.31
CA VAL A 37 4.22 3.62 -1.98
C VAL A 37 3.77 2.54 -2.98
N GLY A 38 4.68 1.98 -3.78
CA GLY A 38 4.37 0.87 -4.69
C GLY A 38 3.81 -0.37 -3.97
N ALA A 39 4.29 -0.66 -2.75
CA ALA A 39 3.76 -1.74 -1.94
C ALA A 39 2.34 -1.44 -1.43
N LEU A 40 2.08 -0.22 -0.96
CA LEU A 40 0.74 0.21 -0.54
C LEU A 40 -0.25 0.24 -1.72
N LEU A 41 0.23 0.51 -2.93
CA LEU A 41 -0.54 0.45 -4.17
C LEU A 41 -0.70 -0.98 -4.72
N GLY A 42 -0.21 -2.00 -4.00
CA GLY A 42 -0.39 -3.41 -4.39
C GLY A 42 0.56 -3.90 -5.48
N GLN A 43 1.60 -3.16 -5.84
CA GLN A 43 2.60 -3.58 -6.83
C GLN A 43 3.82 -4.28 -6.21
N MET A 44 3.99 -4.19 -4.88
CA MET A 44 5.11 -4.80 -4.14
C MET A 44 4.66 -5.40 -2.80
N LYS A 45 5.50 -6.23 -2.19
CA LYS A 45 5.29 -6.73 -0.83
C LYS A 45 6.01 -5.86 0.19
N LEU A 46 5.46 -5.80 1.40
CA LEU A 46 6.14 -5.23 2.57
C LEU A 46 6.83 -6.33 3.38
N THR A 47 7.94 -5.99 4.02
CA THR A 47 8.55 -6.89 5.01
C THR A 47 7.66 -6.99 6.27
N LYS A 48 7.80 -8.06 7.05
CA LYS A 48 7.05 -8.24 8.32
C LYS A 48 7.02 -6.99 9.22
N PRO A 49 8.15 -6.31 9.53
CA PRO A 49 8.12 -5.11 10.35
C PRO A 49 7.39 -3.94 9.69
N GLN A 50 7.54 -3.76 8.38
CA GLN A 50 6.84 -2.70 7.64
C GLN A 50 5.34 -2.95 7.55
N ALA A 51 4.92 -4.21 7.36
CA ALA A 51 3.52 -4.58 7.35
C ALA A 51 2.86 -4.36 8.72
N ALA A 52 3.58 -4.61 9.82
CA ALA A 52 3.11 -4.31 11.17
C ALA A 52 2.94 -2.80 11.38
N ASN A 53 3.95 -1.99 11.04
CA ASN A 53 3.86 -0.54 11.16
C ASN A 53 2.75 0.05 10.25
N ALA A 54 2.57 -0.50 9.05
CA ALA A 54 1.47 -0.13 8.17
C ALA A 54 0.11 -0.49 8.78
N ALA A 55 0.00 -1.67 9.41
CA ALA A 55 -1.22 -2.08 10.08
C ALA A 55 -1.56 -1.16 11.26
N ASP A 56 -0.57 -0.75 12.05
CA ASP A 56 -0.76 0.18 13.16
C ASP A 56 -1.15 1.58 12.67
N LEU A 57 -0.52 2.06 11.59
CA LEU A 57 -0.81 3.37 11.01
C LEU A 57 -2.21 3.44 10.40
N PHE A 58 -2.57 2.43 9.60
CA PHE A 58 -3.85 2.39 8.89
C PHE A 58 -4.98 1.72 9.69
N GLY A 59 -4.70 1.19 10.88
CA GLY A 59 -5.68 0.46 11.69
C GLY A 59 -6.17 -0.82 11.02
N LEU A 60 -5.27 -1.54 10.34
CA LEU A 60 -5.59 -2.75 9.59
C LEU A 60 -5.66 -3.98 10.51
N SER A 61 -6.52 -4.91 10.15
CA SER A 61 -6.62 -6.23 10.79
C SER A 61 -5.42 -7.13 10.46
N LYS A 62 -5.23 -8.20 11.24
CA LYS A 62 -4.15 -9.18 11.02
C LYS A 62 -4.20 -9.81 9.62
N ALA A 63 -5.38 -10.04 9.07
CA ALA A 63 -5.56 -10.59 7.73
C ALA A 63 -5.08 -9.60 6.64
N GLU A 64 -5.36 -8.31 6.82
CA GLU A 64 -4.92 -7.24 5.90
C GLU A 64 -3.41 -7.02 5.98
N ALA A 65 -2.82 -7.09 7.17
CA ALA A 65 -1.37 -7.04 7.35
C ALA A 65 -0.66 -8.25 6.70
N ALA A 66 -1.26 -9.45 6.77
CA ALA A 66 -0.76 -10.63 6.08
C ALA A 66 -0.82 -10.44 4.56
N LEU A 67 -1.93 -9.90 4.04
CA LEU A 67 -2.09 -9.57 2.62
C LEU A 67 -1.04 -8.59 2.11
N LEU A 68 -0.56 -7.63 2.92
CA LEU A 68 0.54 -6.71 2.55
C LEU A 68 1.90 -7.42 2.40
N ASN A 69 2.11 -8.52 3.11
CA ASN A 69 3.34 -9.32 3.10
C ASN A 69 3.37 -10.32 1.93
N GLU A 70 2.20 -10.74 1.46
CA GLU A 70 2.08 -11.62 0.30
C GLU A 70 2.57 -10.94 -0.99
N VAL A 71 3.14 -11.73 -1.90
CA VAL A 71 3.59 -11.26 -3.21
C VAL A 71 2.34 -11.00 -4.07
N PRO A 72 2.08 -9.74 -4.48
CA PRO A 72 0.91 -9.45 -5.27
C PRO A 72 1.12 -9.83 -6.75
N MET A 73 0.01 -10.04 -7.45
CA MET A 73 0.01 -10.12 -8.91
C MET A 73 0.28 -8.72 -9.49
N ARG A 74 1.49 -8.51 -9.98
CA ARG A 74 1.92 -7.22 -10.54
C ARG A 74 1.20 -6.91 -11.84
N GLY A 75 0.82 -5.65 -12.03
CA GLY A 75 0.07 -5.21 -13.22
C GLY A 75 -1.40 -5.63 -13.25
N ALA A 76 -1.93 -6.23 -12.18
CA ALA A 76 -3.35 -6.51 -12.07
C ALA A 76 -4.15 -5.19 -12.13
N GLY A 77 -5.03 -5.06 -13.12
CA GLY A 77 -5.91 -3.89 -13.29
C GLY A 77 -5.34 -2.72 -14.09
N VAL A 78 -4.13 -2.85 -14.68
CA VAL A 78 -3.59 -1.84 -15.60
C VAL A 78 -3.77 -2.33 -17.05
N PRO A 79 -4.84 -1.92 -17.75
CA PRO A 79 -4.97 -2.23 -19.18
C PRO A 79 -3.84 -1.56 -19.97
N MET A 80 -3.26 -2.31 -20.90
CA MET A 80 -2.25 -1.78 -21.82
C MET A 80 -2.95 -1.33 -23.11
N PRO A 81 -2.67 -0.13 -23.64
CA PRO A 81 -1.72 0.88 -23.15
C PRO A 81 -2.24 1.69 -21.94
N PRO A 82 -1.35 2.27 -21.10
CA PRO A 82 -1.76 3.16 -20.01
C PRO A 82 -2.64 4.30 -20.53
N THR A 83 -3.83 4.44 -19.97
CA THR A 83 -4.83 5.43 -20.41
C THR A 83 -4.76 6.74 -19.63
N ASP A 84 -4.03 6.77 -18.52
CA ASP A 84 -3.85 7.96 -17.69
C ASP A 84 -2.82 8.90 -18.36
N PRO A 85 -3.20 10.12 -18.77
CA PRO A 85 -2.29 11.08 -19.35
C PRO A 85 -1.35 11.62 -18.25
N LEU A 86 -0.05 11.53 -18.52
CA LEU A 86 1.05 11.89 -17.62
C LEU A 86 1.07 13.37 -17.23
#